data_AF-A0AAE6WLK7-F1
#
_entry.id   AF-A0AAE6WLK7-F1
#
_cell.length_a   1.000
_cell.length_b   1.000
_cell.length_c   1.000
_cell.angle_alpha   90.00
_cell.angle_beta   90.00
_cell.angle_gamma   90.00
#
_symmetry.space_group_name_H-M   'P 1'
#
loop_
_entity.id
_entity.type
_entity.pdbx_description
1 polymer ?
#
loop_
_entity_poly.entity_id
_entity_poly.type
_entity_poly.pdbx_seq_one_letter_code
_entity_poly.pdbx_strand_id
1 'polypeptide(L)'
;MKILLKRFLIILISLLVFLSLIVYFAFYSTLFLQKGDLVKEVSSPNKTYTAKVYRFGDEGGLRVDVNVGFFGDKLIYWSWKEANTDVEWTDDIHLKINGRLLDVRTDKFDKRTMD
;
A
#
# COMPACT_ATOMS: atom_id res chain seq x y z
N MET A 1 -44.26 16.27 -12.25
CA MET A 1 -43.77 14.87 -12.18
C MET A 1 -42.34 14.69 -12.73
N LYS A 2 -42.03 15.07 -13.98
CA LYS A 2 -40.67 14.88 -14.57
C LYS A 2 -39.52 15.54 -13.79
N ILE A 3 -39.73 16.74 -13.22
CA ILE A 3 -38.70 17.45 -12.43
C ILE A 3 -38.42 16.75 -11.09
N LEU A 4 -39.46 16.27 -10.41
CA LEU A 4 -39.33 15.51 -9.16
C LEU A 4 -38.61 14.18 -9.40
N LEU A 5 -38.96 13.47 -10.49
CA LEU A 5 -38.28 12.24 -10.90
C LEU A 5 -36.79 12.48 -11.21
N LYS A 6 -36.46 13.57 -11.91
CA LYS A 6 -35.05 13.96 -12.18
C LYS A 6 -34.28 14.23 -10.89
N ARG A 7 -34.86 14.98 -9.94
CA ARG A 7 -34.23 15.26 -8.64
C ARG A 7 -34.00 13.99 -7.83
N PHE A 8 -35.00 13.11 -7.78
CA PHE A 8 -34.88 11.81 -7.13
C PHE A 8 -33.75 10.96 -7.74
N LEU A 9 -33.67 10.92 -9.08
CA LEU A 9 -32.61 10.20 -9.78
C LEU A 9 -31.21 10.74 -9.45
N ILE A 10 -31.05 12.07 -9.38
CA ILE A 10 -29.78 12.71 -9.03
C ILE A 10 -29.36 12.31 -7.60
N ILE A 11 -30.29 12.34 -6.65
CA ILE A 11 -30.01 11.94 -5.26
C ILE A 11 -29.61 10.46 -5.19
N LEU A 12 -30.33 9.58 -5.91
CA LEU A 12 -30.02 8.15 -5.95
C LEU A 12 -28.64 7.88 -6.54
N ILE A 13 -28.29 8.52 -7.66
CA ILE A 13 -26.96 8.40 -8.28
C ILE A 13 -25.89 8.92 -7.33
N SER A 14 -26.12 10.08 -6.69
CA SER A 14 -25.16 10.64 -5.73
C SER A 14 -24.92 9.70 -4.54
N LEU A 15 -25.97 9.03 -4.05
CA LEU A 15 -25.86 8.05 -2.97
C LEU A 15 -25.06 6.81 -3.41
N LEU A 16 -25.29 6.32 -4.64
CA LEU A 16 -24.54 5.18 -5.19
C LEU A 16 -23.05 5.51 -5.36
N VAL A 17 -22.73 6.71 -5.87
CA VAL A 17 -21.34 7.18 -5.98
C VAL A 17 -20.70 7.33 -4.60
N PHE A 18 -21.44 7.86 -3.61
CA PHE A 18 -20.93 7.97 -2.24
C PHE A 18 -20.63 6.59 -1.63
N LEU A 19 -21.53 5.62 -1.82
CA LEU A 19 -21.35 4.26 -1.33
C LEU A 19 -20.17 3.55 -2.02
N SER A 20 -20.00 3.74 -3.34
CA SER A 20 -18.88 3.14 -4.06
C SER A 20 -17.53 3.70 -3.60
N LEU A 21 -17.47 5.00 -3.28
CA LEU A 21 -16.28 5.61 -2.68
C LEU A 21 -15.97 4.99 -1.30
N ILE A 22 -16.98 4.78 -0.45
CA ILE A 22 -16.78 4.12 0.85
C ILE A 22 -16.17 2.73 0.68
N VAL A 23 -16.73 1.92 -0.24
CA VAL A 23 -16.21 0.58 -0.53
C VAL A 23 -14.78 0.66 -1.07
N TYR A 24 -14.49 1.61 -1.97
CA TYR A 24 -13.14 1.84 -2.48
C TYR A 24 -12.13 2.15 -1.37
N PHE A 25 -12.48 3.08 -0.47
CA PHE A 25 -11.60 3.46 0.63
C PHE A 25 -11.43 2.35 1.68
N ALA A 26 -12.47 1.57 1.94
CA ALA A 26 -12.43 0.48 2.92
C ALA A 26 -11.56 -0.70 2.46
N PHE A 27 -11.62 -1.07 1.17
CA PHE A 27 -11.02 -2.32 0.70
C PHE A 27 -9.79 -2.14 -0.19
N TYR A 28 -9.74 -1.08 -1.00
CA TYR A 28 -8.71 -0.91 -2.04
C TYR A 28 -7.70 0.18 -1.72
N SER A 29 -8.11 1.23 -1.00
CA SER A 29 -7.19 2.29 -0.62
C SER A 29 -6.09 1.79 0.32
N THR A 30 -4.88 2.32 0.12
CA THR A 30 -3.75 2.13 1.05
C THR A 30 -3.55 3.32 1.98
N LEU A 31 -4.39 4.37 1.88
CA LEU A 31 -4.26 5.61 2.66
C LEU A 31 -4.40 5.37 4.17
N PHE A 32 -5.25 4.43 4.57
CA PHE A 32 -5.56 4.16 5.98
C PHE A 32 -4.89 2.89 6.51
N LEU A 33 -3.96 2.29 5.75
CA LEU A 33 -3.16 1.20 6.29
C LEU A 33 -2.33 1.77 7.43
N GLN A 34 -2.60 1.28 8.65
CA GLN A 34 -1.80 1.63 9.82
C GLN A 34 -0.34 1.27 9.55
N LYS A 35 0.60 1.94 10.23
CA LYS A 35 1.99 1.48 10.28
C LYS A 35 2.11 0.60 11.53
N GLY A 36 2.62 -0.61 11.36
CA GLY A 36 2.90 -1.50 12.49
C GLY A 36 4.16 -1.08 13.22
N ASP A 37 4.72 -1.97 14.02
CA ASP A 37 5.98 -1.73 14.70
C ASP A 37 7.13 -1.76 13.70
N LEU A 38 8.02 -0.76 13.76
CA LEU A 38 9.22 -0.72 12.93
C LEU A 38 10.18 -1.82 13.39
N VAL A 39 10.48 -2.77 12.51
CA VAL A 39 11.36 -3.90 12.79
C VAL A 39 12.79 -3.61 12.38
N LYS A 40 12.98 -3.04 11.18
CA LYS A 40 14.30 -2.68 10.65
C LYS A 40 14.22 -1.62 9.57
N GLU A 41 15.34 -0.93 9.37
CA GLU A 41 15.59 -0.06 8.23
C GLU A 41 16.79 -0.59 7.46
N VAL A 42 16.68 -0.60 6.13
CA VAL A 42 17.74 -1.07 5.24
C VAL A 42 17.94 -0.04 4.14
N SER A 43 19.13 0.55 4.07
CA SER A 43 19.48 1.49 3.00
C SER A 43 20.04 0.77 1.78
N SER A 44 19.70 1.29 0.61
CA SER A 44 20.30 0.92 -0.67
C SER A 44 21.82 1.12 -0.67
N PRO A 45 22.58 0.42 -1.55
CA PRO A 45 24.04 0.53 -1.61
C PRO A 45 24.57 1.96 -1.72
N ASN A 46 23.95 2.83 -2.53
CA ASN A 46 24.37 4.24 -2.66
C ASN A 46 23.65 5.16 -1.67
N LYS A 47 22.80 4.60 -0.80
CA LYS A 47 21.96 5.33 0.17
C LYS A 47 20.97 6.30 -0.47
N THR A 48 20.62 6.08 -1.75
CA THR A 48 19.59 6.86 -2.47
C THR A 48 18.20 6.63 -1.87
N TYR A 49 17.94 5.40 -1.47
CA TYR A 49 16.68 4.96 -0.88
C TYR A 49 16.90 4.24 0.45
N THR A 50 15.93 4.36 1.37
CA THR A 50 15.89 3.59 2.62
C THR A 50 14.54 2.90 2.76
N ALA A 51 14.57 1.58 2.90
CA ALA A 51 13.40 0.75 3.12
C ALA A 51 13.15 0.59 4.62
N LYS A 52 11.94 0.94 5.07
CA LYS A 52 11.45 0.76 6.44
C LYS A 52 10.50 -0.42 6.48
N VAL A 53 10.82 -1.40 7.31
CA VAL A 53 10.09 -2.66 7.40
C VAL A 53 9.27 -2.66 8.68
N TYR A 54 7.95 -2.76 8.54
CA TYR A 54 6.99 -2.75 9.63
C TYR A 54 6.27 -4.09 9.75
N ARG A 55 5.98 -4.51 10.99
CA ARG A 55 5.24 -5.73 11.29
C ARG A 55 4.01 -5.46 12.14
N PHE A 56 2.93 -6.22 11.90
CA PHE A 56 1.66 -6.09 12.61
C PHE A 56 1.36 -7.32 13.43
N GLY A 57 1.34 -7.15 14.76
CA GLY A 57 0.86 -8.15 15.72
C GLY A 57 1.47 -9.55 15.58
N ASP A 58 0.90 -10.49 16.32
CA ASP A 58 1.38 -11.88 16.34
C ASP A 58 0.97 -12.66 15.09
N GLU A 59 -0.20 -12.35 14.51
CA GLU A 59 -0.69 -12.99 13.27
C GLU A 59 0.03 -12.52 11.99
N GLY A 60 0.88 -11.48 12.10
CA GLY A 60 1.88 -11.12 11.10
C GLY A 60 1.34 -10.44 9.84
N GLY A 61 1.36 -9.12 9.80
CA GLY A 61 1.38 -8.36 8.54
C GLY A 61 2.79 -7.89 8.22
N LEU A 62 3.18 -7.83 6.95
CA LEU A 62 4.43 -7.21 6.50
C LEU A 62 4.12 -5.99 5.64
N ARG A 63 4.68 -4.84 6.04
CA ARG A 63 4.66 -3.61 5.26
C ARG A 63 6.08 -3.14 5.04
N VAL A 64 6.39 -2.76 3.80
CA VAL A 64 7.66 -2.09 3.48
C VAL A 64 7.37 -0.78 2.78
N ASP A 65 7.78 0.30 3.43
CA ASP A 65 7.75 1.64 2.88
C ASP A 65 9.17 2.05 2.49
N VAL A 66 9.36 2.59 1.29
CA VAL A 66 10.65 3.09 0.82
C VAL A 66 10.63 4.60 0.77
N ASN A 67 11.59 5.23 1.44
CA ASN A 67 11.79 6.67 1.34
C ASN A 67 12.37 7.00 -0.04
N VAL A 68 11.58 7.68 -0.87
CA VAL A 68 11.96 8.13 -2.22
C VAL A 68 12.39 9.61 -2.21
N GLY A 69 13.05 10.05 -1.14
CA GLY A 69 13.53 11.42 -0.97
C GLY A 69 12.39 12.41 -0.78
N PHE A 70 12.29 13.41 -1.68
CA PHE A 70 11.40 14.56 -1.55
C PHE A 70 9.90 14.18 -1.50
N PHE A 71 9.51 13.06 -2.09
CA PHE A 71 8.11 12.61 -2.11
C PHE A 71 7.69 11.83 -0.85
N GLY A 72 8.59 11.66 0.11
CA GLY A 72 8.34 10.93 1.35
C GLY A 72 8.38 9.42 1.19
N ASP A 73 7.69 8.73 2.08
CA ASP A 73 7.66 7.27 2.14
C ASP A 73 6.58 6.72 1.18
N LYS A 74 7.00 5.88 0.22
CA LYS A 74 6.13 5.17 -0.72
C LYS A 74 5.93 3.74 -0.26
N LEU A 75 4.69 3.26 -0.20
CA LEU A 75 4.40 1.85 0.04
C LEU A 75 4.86 1.00 -1.15
N ILE A 76 5.82 0.10 -0.92
CA ILE A 76 6.34 -0.83 -1.93
C ILE A 76 5.76 -2.22 -1.75
N TYR A 77 5.49 -2.65 -0.52
CA TYR A 77 5.03 -4.00 -0.24
C TYR A 77 4.02 -4.04 0.88
N TRP A 78 2.91 -4.73 0.64
CA TRP A 78 1.89 -5.04 1.63
C TRP A 78 1.45 -6.51 1.52
N SER A 79 1.56 -7.24 2.63
CA SER A 79 1.08 -8.62 2.74
C SER A 79 0.48 -8.88 4.12
N TRP A 80 -0.68 -9.56 4.14
CA TRP A 80 -1.30 -10.11 5.35
C TRP A 80 -0.83 -11.55 5.57
N LYS A 81 -0.71 -11.97 6.84
CA LYS A 81 -0.19 -13.28 7.26
C LYS A 81 1.13 -13.62 6.59
N GLU A 82 2.09 -12.71 6.74
CA GLU A 82 3.45 -12.85 6.19
C GLU A 82 4.42 -13.20 7.32
N ALA A 83 4.89 -14.45 7.34
CA ALA A 83 5.80 -14.94 8.39
C ALA A 83 7.21 -14.36 8.21
N ASN A 84 7.70 -14.33 6.97
CA ASN A 84 9.08 -13.94 6.65
C ASN A 84 9.20 -12.41 6.60
N THR A 85 10.38 -11.89 6.95
CA THR A 85 10.71 -10.45 6.93
C THR A 85 12.01 -10.19 6.17
N ASP A 86 12.30 -11.03 5.17
CA ASP A 86 13.52 -10.96 4.39
C ASP A 86 13.39 -9.80 3.42
N VAL A 87 14.25 -8.80 3.62
CA VAL A 87 14.27 -7.55 2.85
C VAL A 87 15.73 -7.23 2.61
N GLU A 88 16.14 -7.29 1.35
CA GLU A 88 17.51 -7.06 0.91
C GLU A 88 17.52 -6.21 -0.37
N TRP A 89 18.46 -5.28 -0.47
CA TRP A 89 18.71 -4.56 -1.71
C TRP A 89 19.58 -5.41 -2.61
N THR A 90 19.16 -5.60 -3.85
CA THR A 90 19.96 -6.31 -4.86
C THR A 90 20.84 -5.34 -5.66
N ASP A 91 20.36 -4.11 -5.83
CA ASP A 91 21.11 -2.97 -6.32
C ASP A 91 20.47 -1.68 -5.73
N ASP A 92 20.79 -0.51 -6.29
CA ASP A 92 20.32 0.76 -5.75
C ASP A 92 18.82 1.02 -5.93
N ILE A 93 18.16 0.35 -6.87
CA ILE A 93 16.75 0.59 -7.22
C ILE A 93 15.87 -0.66 -7.06
N HIS A 94 16.46 -1.85 -6.97
CA HIS A 94 15.72 -3.10 -6.83
C HIS A 94 15.81 -3.65 -5.41
N LEU A 95 14.64 -3.76 -4.78
CA LEU A 95 14.45 -4.30 -3.45
C LEU A 95 13.82 -5.68 -3.55
N LYS A 96 14.43 -6.67 -2.92
CA LYS A 96 13.90 -8.04 -2.85
C LYS A 96 13.26 -8.28 -1.49
N ILE A 97 11.98 -8.64 -1.51
CA ILE A 97 11.14 -8.84 -0.32
C ILE A 97 10.55 -10.25 -0.38
N ASN A 98 10.93 -11.13 0.55
CA ASN A 98 10.51 -12.53 0.62
C ASN A 98 10.61 -13.24 -0.75
N GLY A 99 11.72 -13.04 -1.45
CA GLY A 99 11.98 -13.64 -2.77
C GLY A 99 11.42 -12.86 -3.97
N ARG A 100 10.58 -11.84 -3.76
CA ARG A 100 10.01 -11.00 -4.84
C ARG A 100 10.89 -9.78 -5.09
N LEU A 101 11.37 -9.62 -6.31
CA LEU A 101 12.14 -8.46 -6.74
C LEU A 101 11.20 -7.34 -7.20
N LEU A 102 11.39 -6.12 -6.69
CA LEU A 102 10.57 -4.95 -6.99
C LEU A 102 11.45 -3.75 -7.32
N ASP A 103 11.15 -3.04 -8.42
CA ASP A 103 11.74 -1.72 -8.70
C ASP A 103 11.03 -0.67 -7.84
N VAL A 104 11.76 -0.05 -6.91
CA VAL A 104 11.15 0.88 -5.94
C VAL A 104 10.59 2.16 -6.58
N ARG A 105 11.01 2.48 -7.82
CA ARG A 105 10.57 3.66 -8.56
C ARG A 105 9.15 3.46 -9.09
N THR A 106 8.87 2.29 -9.66
CA THR A 106 7.62 2.02 -10.38
C THR A 106 6.69 1.09 -9.62
N ASP A 107 7.25 0.08 -8.97
CA ASP A 107 6.47 -1.08 -8.55
C ASP A 107 5.78 -0.85 -7.21
N LYS A 108 4.73 -1.64 -7.00
CA LYS A 108 4.01 -1.80 -5.74
C LYS A 108 3.41 -3.19 -5.70
N PHE A 109 3.66 -3.91 -4.61
CA PHE A 109 3.02 -5.18 -4.33
C PHE A 109 1.96 -5.00 -3.23
N ASP A 110 0.74 -5.42 -3.53
CA ASP A 110 -0.36 -5.47 -2.57
C ASP A 110 -1.05 -6.84 -2.71
N LYS A 111 -0.88 -7.69 -1.69
CA LYS A 111 -1.45 -9.05 -1.69
C LYS A 111 -2.98 -9.08 -1.81
N ARG A 112 -3.67 -7.97 -1.57
CA ARG A 112 -5.13 -7.89 -1.75
C ARG A 112 -5.54 -7.83 -3.22
N THR A 113 -4.63 -7.42 -4.11
CA THR A 113 -4.88 -7.22 -5.54
C THR A 113 -4.14 -8.21 -6.43
N MET A 114 -3.36 -9.11 -5.84
CA MET A 114 -2.56 -10.10 -6.55
C MET A 114 -3.05 -11.49 -6.12
N ASP A 115 -3.48 -12.31 -7.09
CA ASP A 115 -3.88 -13.71 -6.88
C ASP A 115 -2.69 -14.60 -6.46
#